data_AF-A0A162K3G0-F1
#
_entry.id   AF-A0A162K3G0-F1
#
_cell.length_a   1.000
_cell.length_b   1.000
_cell.length_c   1.000
_cell.angle_alpha   90.00
_cell.angle_beta   90.00
_cell.angle_gamma   90.00
#
_symmetry.space_group_name_H-M   'P 1'
#
loop_
_entity.id
_entity.type
_entity.pdbx_description
1 polymer ?
#
loop_
_entity_poly.entity_id
_entity_poly.type
_entity_poly.pdbx_seq_one_letter_code
_entity_poly.pdbx_strand_id
1 'polypeptide(L)'
;METLRSIFVKPDPQAQVRVPRPRPLSPASPKRRLTTFVSPSWLYTQTNPPSPFLLLVLTLVFGMKMRKCNAVIRQNIRKLDRDIATAKQNDVKIKNYILAADKRAQRNPSRAGQAQKEARDFARELVRHRRASNRLVTSKAQLNSVQMQVNEAFAVRKIEGSIRASAGIMKDMNALIRLPQFAMTMRDLSVELMKAGIIEEMVDDVLPEDGDALLEEDEGEVDKVLGEILKTTPTATKEQRPVMPVAPAPEPQIPQQEEPEEEEEEEEDAEAMMDQMRNRLDALRS
;
A
#
# COMPACT_ATOMS: atom_id res chain seq x y z
N MET A 1 -34.08 -58.12 7.39
CA MET A 1 -33.61 -56.92 8.11
C MET A 1 -32.17 -56.61 7.68
N GLU A 2 -31.86 -56.25 6.44
CA GLU A 2 -32.46 -55.23 5.54
C GLU A 2 -32.41 -53.82 6.12
N THR A 3 -31.65 -52.92 5.47
CA THR A 3 -31.93 -51.47 5.23
C THR A 3 -30.73 -50.68 4.62
N LEU A 4 -29.88 -51.29 3.77
CA LEU A 4 -28.79 -50.57 3.05
C LEU A 4 -28.74 -50.90 1.54
N ARG A 5 -29.82 -50.58 0.80
CA ARG A 5 -29.84 -50.55 -0.67
C ARG A 5 -30.75 -49.44 -1.21
N SER A 6 -30.25 -48.20 -1.17
CA SER A 6 -30.74 -47.06 -1.96
C SER A 6 -29.61 -46.04 -2.10
N ILE A 7 -29.71 -45.11 -3.05
CA ILE A 7 -28.71 -44.05 -3.35
C ILE A 7 -27.40 -44.58 -4.00
N PHE A 8 -27.53 -45.30 -5.12
CA PHE A 8 -26.54 -45.19 -6.22
C PHE A 8 -27.17 -45.51 -7.58
N VAL A 9 -28.03 -44.61 -8.07
CA VAL A 9 -28.58 -44.71 -9.44
C VAL A 9 -27.65 -43.96 -10.39
N LYS A 10 -27.16 -44.67 -11.41
CA LYS A 10 -26.25 -44.15 -12.44
C LYS A 10 -27.07 -43.35 -13.47
N PRO A 11 -26.65 -42.15 -13.91
CA PRO A 11 -27.43 -41.34 -14.84
C PRO A 11 -27.36 -41.89 -16.27
N ASP A 12 -28.50 -41.94 -16.96
CA ASP A 12 -28.62 -42.40 -18.35
C ASP A 12 -28.17 -41.32 -19.37
N PRO A 13 -27.36 -41.67 -20.39
CA PRO A 13 -26.75 -40.72 -21.32
C PRO A 13 -27.64 -40.29 -22.50
N GLN A 14 -28.97 -40.33 -22.37
CA GLN A 14 -29.93 -40.12 -23.49
C GLN A 14 -31.04 -39.08 -23.20
N ALA A 15 -30.84 -38.20 -22.21
CA ALA A 15 -31.76 -37.11 -21.90
C ALA A 15 -31.71 -35.95 -22.93
N GLN A 16 -32.28 -36.14 -24.12
CA GLN A 16 -32.32 -35.10 -25.16
C GLN A 16 -33.17 -33.89 -24.74
N VAL A 17 -32.58 -32.69 -24.83
CA VAL A 17 -33.24 -31.41 -24.50
C VAL A 17 -34.34 -31.08 -25.51
N ARG A 18 -35.61 -31.24 -25.10
CA ARG A 18 -36.76 -30.80 -25.90
C ARG A 18 -36.96 -29.29 -25.81
N VAL A 19 -36.35 -28.56 -26.75
CA VAL A 19 -36.64 -27.13 -26.97
C VAL A 19 -38.09 -26.98 -27.49
N PRO A 20 -38.93 -26.12 -26.87
CA PRO A 20 -40.29 -25.89 -27.35
C PRO A 20 -40.29 -25.09 -28.66
N ARG A 21 -41.04 -25.57 -29.66
CA ARG A 21 -41.21 -24.83 -30.93
C ARG A 21 -42.20 -23.66 -30.75
N PRO A 22 -41.96 -22.50 -31.37
CA PRO A 22 -42.95 -21.41 -31.39
C PRO A 22 -44.19 -21.81 -32.20
N ARG A 23 -45.35 -21.26 -31.84
CA ARG A 23 -46.61 -21.44 -32.58
C ARG A 23 -46.67 -20.49 -33.79
N PRO A 24 -47.28 -20.87 -34.92
CA PRO A 24 -47.50 -19.96 -36.03
C PRO A 24 -48.48 -18.84 -35.65
N LEU A 25 -48.24 -17.63 -36.18
CA LEU A 25 -49.14 -16.49 -36.05
C LEU A 25 -50.31 -16.61 -37.03
N SER A 26 -51.52 -16.30 -36.56
CA SER A 26 -52.73 -16.24 -37.38
C SER A 26 -52.81 -14.90 -38.14
N PRO A 27 -53.26 -14.86 -39.41
CA PRO A 27 -53.34 -13.62 -40.18
C PRO A 27 -54.39 -12.65 -39.62
N ALA A 28 -54.07 -11.36 -39.66
CA ALA A 28 -54.97 -10.29 -39.23
C ALA A 28 -56.13 -10.05 -40.21
N SER A 29 -57.24 -9.50 -39.71
CA SER A 29 -58.30 -8.92 -40.56
C SER A 29 -58.62 -7.47 -40.12
N PRO A 30 -58.95 -6.53 -41.03
CA PRO A 30 -58.83 -5.10 -40.74
C PRO A 30 -60.18 -4.37 -40.66
N LYS A 31 -60.50 -3.75 -39.51
CA LYS A 31 -61.64 -2.80 -39.42
C LYS A 31 -61.34 -1.52 -38.60
N ARG A 32 -61.16 -0.45 -39.36
CA ARG A 32 -61.73 0.91 -39.13
C ARG A 32 -61.39 1.62 -37.82
N ARG A 33 -60.25 2.34 -37.87
CA ARG A 33 -60.04 3.71 -37.35
C ARG A 33 -61.32 4.42 -36.86
N LEU A 34 -61.41 4.66 -35.55
CA LEU A 34 -62.03 5.86 -34.99
C LEU A 34 -60.93 6.67 -34.27
N THR A 35 -61.06 7.99 -34.29
CA THR A 35 -60.07 8.93 -33.76
C THR A 35 -60.54 9.55 -32.45
N THR A 36 -59.96 9.12 -31.33
CA THR A 36 -60.02 9.83 -30.04
C THR A 36 -58.61 10.07 -29.54
N PHE A 37 -58.09 11.27 -29.79
CA PHE A 37 -56.75 11.70 -29.35
C PHE A 37 -56.79 12.04 -27.85
N VAL A 38 -56.71 11.02 -27.00
CA VAL A 38 -56.56 11.18 -25.54
C VAL A 38 -55.07 11.33 -25.25
N SER A 39 -54.67 12.49 -24.75
CA SER A 39 -53.26 12.81 -24.47
C SER A 39 -52.68 11.91 -23.37
N PRO A 40 -51.54 11.21 -23.57
CA PRO A 40 -50.93 10.35 -22.57
C PRO A 40 -50.12 11.17 -21.54
N SER A 41 -50.80 11.92 -20.68
CA SER A 41 -50.20 12.69 -19.57
C SER A 41 -49.69 11.83 -18.40
N TRP A 42 -49.36 10.56 -18.66
CA TRP A 42 -49.01 9.54 -17.66
C TRP A 42 -47.61 8.95 -17.91
N LEU A 43 -46.68 9.77 -18.38
CA LEU A 43 -45.28 9.42 -18.56
C LEU A 43 -44.32 10.28 -17.71
N TYR A 44 -44.71 10.55 -16.46
CA TYR A 44 -43.79 11.01 -15.43
C TYR A 44 -43.84 10.05 -14.24
N THR A 45 -42.95 9.05 -14.24
CA THR A 45 -42.72 8.18 -13.08
C THR A 45 -42.06 9.00 -11.98
N GLN A 46 -42.87 9.74 -11.23
CA GLN A 46 -42.40 10.61 -10.15
C GLN A 46 -41.88 9.74 -9.00
N THR A 47 -40.60 9.38 -9.06
CA THR A 47 -39.84 8.90 -7.91
C THR A 47 -39.85 10.02 -6.89
N ASN A 48 -40.80 9.95 -5.96
CA ASN A 48 -41.06 10.99 -4.98
C ASN A 48 -39.75 11.26 -4.22
N PRO A 49 -39.19 12.49 -4.26
CA PRO A 49 -37.89 12.75 -3.66
C PRO A 49 -37.96 12.39 -2.17
N PRO A 50 -37.00 11.59 -1.64
CA PRO A 50 -37.05 11.15 -0.25
C PRO A 50 -37.12 12.38 0.66
N SER A 51 -38.00 12.30 1.67
CA SER A 51 -38.25 13.43 2.57
C SER A 51 -36.94 13.95 3.18
N PRO A 52 -36.83 15.25 3.54
CA PRO A 52 -35.60 15.80 4.10
C PRO A 52 -35.14 15.05 5.36
N PHE A 53 -36.08 14.46 6.13
CA PHE A 53 -35.78 13.55 7.23
C PHE A 53 -35.15 12.22 6.78
N LEU A 54 -35.65 11.59 5.71
CA LEU A 54 -35.04 10.38 5.14
C LEU A 54 -33.63 10.66 4.58
N LEU A 55 -33.44 11.79 3.90
CA LEU A 55 -32.12 12.23 3.42
C LEU A 55 -31.15 12.49 4.58
N LEU A 56 -31.59 13.16 5.65
CA LEU A 56 -30.80 13.38 6.86
C LEU A 56 -30.40 12.05 7.51
N VAL A 57 -31.35 11.14 7.75
CA VAL A 57 -31.10 9.83 8.38
C VAL A 57 -30.18 8.97 7.52
N LEU A 58 -30.38 8.91 6.21
CA LEU A 58 -29.52 8.15 5.29
C LEU A 58 -28.08 8.70 5.30
N THR A 59 -27.92 10.03 5.29
CA THR A 59 -26.60 10.69 5.35
C THR A 59 -25.90 10.45 6.69
N LEU A 60 -26.63 10.48 7.80
CA LEU A 60 -26.09 10.18 9.14
C LEU A 60 -25.67 8.71 9.28
N VAL A 61 -26.49 7.76 8.85
CA VAL A 61 -26.19 6.32 8.88
C VAL A 61 -25.00 5.99 7.98
N PHE A 62 -24.93 6.58 6.78
CA PHE A 62 -23.79 6.42 5.88
C PHE A 62 -22.51 7.01 6.46
N GLY A 63 -22.56 8.25 6.95
CA GLY A 63 -21.43 8.92 7.60
C GLY A 63 -20.93 8.16 8.84
N MET A 64 -21.82 7.50 9.59
CA MET A 64 -21.43 6.66 10.73
C MET A 64 -20.64 5.42 10.30
N LYS A 65 -21.02 4.74 9.20
CA LYS A 65 -20.25 3.60 8.66
C LYS A 65 -18.84 4.03 8.20
N MET A 66 -18.76 5.12 7.43
CA MET A 66 -17.46 5.69 6.99
C MET A 66 -16.57 6.05 8.20
N ARG A 67 -17.14 6.72 9.22
CA ARG A 67 -16.41 7.10 10.44
C ARG A 67 -15.88 5.88 11.19
N LYS A 68 -16.62 4.77 11.25
CA LYS A 68 -16.21 3.54 11.96
C LYS A 68 -15.04 2.84 11.24
N CYS A 69 -15.16 2.62 9.92
CA CYS A 69 -14.08 2.05 9.11
C CYS A 69 -12.79 2.89 9.23
N ASN A 70 -12.89 4.22 9.06
CA ASN A 70 -11.76 5.13 9.22
C ASN A 70 -11.25 5.25 10.66
N ALA A 71 -12.01 4.87 11.69
CA ALA A 71 -11.50 4.79 13.06
C ALA A 71 -10.62 3.55 13.25
N VAL A 72 -11.08 2.38 12.80
CA VAL A 72 -10.33 1.11 12.86
C VAL A 72 -9.01 1.21 12.09
N ILE A 73 -9.03 1.73 10.85
CA ILE A 73 -7.83 1.89 10.02
C ILE A 73 -6.80 2.79 10.73
N ARG A 74 -7.21 4.00 11.15
CA ARG A 74 -6.30 4.94 11.84
C ARG A 74 -5.79 4.43 13.20
N GLN A 75 -6.56 3.59 13.90
CA GLN A 75 -6.11 2.94 15.13
C GLN A 75 -5.00 1.91 14.86
N ASN A 76 -5.11 1.12 13.79
CA ASN A 76 -4.09 0.14 13.42
C ASN A 76 -2.81 0.81 12.87
N ILE A 77 -2.94 1.91 12.10
CA ILE A 77 -1.78 2.72 11.67
C ILE A 77 -1.01 3.27 12.88
N ARG A 78 -1.70 3.85 13.87
CA ARG A 78 -1.09 4.31 15.13
C ARG A 78 -0.54 3.20 16.03
N LYS A 79 -0.93 1.94 15.80
CA LYS A 79 -0.29 0.77 16.44
C LYS A 79 1.05 0.51 15.73
N LEU A 80 1.02 0.34 14.40
CA LEU A 80 2.22 0.17 13.57
C LEU A 80 3.27 1.28 13.78
N ASP A 81 2.89 2.54 13.91
CA ASP A 81 3.84 3.62 14.15
C ASP A 81 4.61 3.47 15.47
N ARG A 82 3.96 2.97 16.52
CA ARG A 82 4.61 2.66 17.81
C ARG A 82 5.44 1.39 17.72
N ASP A 83 4.97 0.38 17.01
CA ASP A 83 5.69 -0.89 16.81
C ASP A 83 6.96 -0.66 15.98
N ILE A 84 6.90 0.15 14.92
CA ILE A 84 8.03 0.58 14.08
C ILE A 84 9.01 1.46 14.88
N ALA A 85 8.53 2.39 15.70
CA ALA A 85 9.39 3.21 16.56
C ALA A 85 10.15 2.33 17.59
N THR A 86 9.46 1.37 18.20
CA THR A 86 10.05 0.40 19.12
C THR A 86 11.06 -0.50 18.40
N ALA A 87 10.75 -0.95 17.19
CA ALA A 87 11.67 -1.73 16.36
C ALA A 87 12.94 -0.94 16.02
N LYS A 88 12.84 0.34 15.63
CA LYS A 88 14.01 1.21 15.38
C LYS A 88 14.88 1.37 16.64
N GLN A 89 14.28 1.55 17.81
CA GLN A 89 15.02 1.60 19.08
C GLN A 89 15.74 0.28 19.38
N ASN A 90 15.13 -0.87 19.05
CA ASN A 90 15.75 -2.17 19.30
C ASN A 90 16.86 -2.51 18.29
N ASP A 91 16.76 -2.11 17.02
CA ASP A 91 17.85 -2.22 16.04
C ASP A 91 19.12 -1.48 16.52
N VAL A 92 18.96 -0.29 17.09
CA VAL A 92 20.07 0.47 17.70
C VAL A 92 20.65 -0.24 18.94
N LYS A 93 19.82 -0.84 19.80
CA LYS A 93 20.31 -1.62 20.96
C LYS A 93 21.12 -2.84 20.51
N ILE A 94 20.65 -3.59 19.51
CA ILE A 94 21.33 -4.79 19.01
C ILE A 94 22.68 -4.41 18.36
N LYS A 95 22.73 -3.33 17.56
CA LYS A 95 23.99 -2.76 17.05
C LYS A 95 24.98 -2.44 18.17
N ASN A 96 24.50 -1.82 19.26
CA ASN A 96 25.33 -1.50 20.42
C ASN A 96 25.82 -2.77 21.16
N TYR A 97 25.04 -3.86 21.20
CA TYR A 97 25.49 -5.14 21.77
C TYR A 97 26.58 -5.82 20.91
N ILE A 98 26.46 -5.78 19.57
CA ILE A 98 27.51 -6.25 18.65
C ILE A 98 28.83 -5.48 18.91
N LEU A 99 28.76 -4.15 18.96
CA LEU A 99 29.92 -3.29 19.23
C LEU A 99 30.50 -3.48 20.64
N ALA A 100 29.68 -3.84 21.64
CA ALA A 100 30.13 -4.15 22.98
C ALA A 100 30.81 -5.53 23.06
N ALA A 101 30.34 -6.52 22.29
CA ALA A 101 30.95 -7.84 22.20
C ALA A 101 32.32 -7.78 21.48
N ASP A 102 32.43 -7.10 20.34
CA ASP A 102 33.70 -6.89 19.64
C ASP A 102 34.73 -6.16 20.53
N LYS A 103 34.33 -5.08 21.21
CA LYS A 103 35.20 -4.39 22.19
C LYS A 103 35.60 -5.26 23.39
N ARG A 104 34.83 -6.29 23.75
CA ARG A 104 35.27 -7.32 24.73
C ARG A 104 36.31 -8.25 24.13
N ALA A 105 36.14 -8.69 22.88
CA ALA A 105 37.08 -9.56 22.19
C ALA A 105 38.48 -8.91 22.06
N GLN A 106 38.52 -7.65 21.62
CA GLN A 106 39.76 -6.87 21.48
C GLN A 106 40.50 -6.67 22.80
N ARG A 107 39.76 -6.47 23.92
CA ARG A 107 40.35 -6.22 25.24
C ARG A 107 40.79 -7.47 25.99
N ASN A 108 40.20 -8.63 25.71
CA ASN A 108 40.48 -9.88 26.42
C ASN A 108 40.71 -11.03 25.41
N PRO A 109 41.94 -11.21 24.91
CA PRO A 109 42.26 -12.28 23.95
C PRO A 109 41.84 -13.68 24.43
N SER A 110 41.96 -13.96 25.72
CA SER A 110 41.54 -15.22 26.36
C SER A 110 40.02 -15.48 26.33
N ARG A 111 39.20 -14.49 25.99
CA ARG A 111 37.75 -14.61 25.78
C ARG A 111 37.30 -14.21 24.37
N ALA A 112 38.23 -13.90 23.45
CA ALA A 112 37.89 -13.43 22.11
C ALA A 112 37.01 -14.41 21.33
N GLY A 113 37.30 -15.72 21.38
CA GLY A 113 36.50 -16.76 20.73
C GLY A 113 35.10 -16.98 21.32
N GLN A 114 34.81 -16.47 22.52
CA GLN A 114 33.46 -16.41 23.07
C GLN A 114 32.76 -15.13 22.62
N ALA A 115 33.43 -13.98 22.76
CA ALA A 115 32.88 -12.68 22.40
C ALA A 115 32.59 -12.53 20.89
N GLN A 116 33.34 -13.21 20.02
CA GLN A 116 33.04 -13.30 18.58
C GLN A 116 31.78 -14.14 18.29
N LYS A 117 31.48 -15.17 19.09
CA LYS A 117 30.22 -15.92 18.97
C LYS A 117 29.04 -15.06 19.41
N GLU A 118 29.15 -14.39 20.57
CA GLU A 118 28.17 -13.40 21.03
C GLU A 118 27.87 -12.34 19.94
N ALA A 119 28.91 -11.80 19.29
CA ALA A 119 28.75 -10.82 18.21
C ALA A 119 28.02 -11.39 16.97
N ARG A 120 28.30 -12.64 16.58
CA ARG A 120 27.59 -13.33 15.48
C ARG A 120 26.13 -13.65 15.82
N ASP A 121 25.84 -14.08 17.05
CA ASP A 121 24.47 -14.37 17.48
C ASP A 121 23.62 -13.08 17.55
N PHE A 122 24.19 -11.96 18.01
CA PHE A 122 23.52 -10.66 17.92
C PHE A 122 23.36 -10.17 16.47
N ALA A 123 24.28 -10.48 15.56
CA ALA A 123 24.13 -10.14 14.14
C ALA A 123 23.03 -10.97 13.45
N ARG A 124 22.91 -12.27 13.77
CA ARG A 124 21.82 -13.14 13.32
C ARG A 124 20.45 -12.62 13.79
N GLU A 125 20.34 -12.25 15.07
CA GLU A 125 19.11 -11.65 15.59
C GLU A 125 18.81 -10.27 14.97
N LEU A 126 19.84 -9.49 14.61
CA LEU A 126 19.65 -8.22 13.89
C LEU A 126 19.07 -8.43 12.48
N VAL A 127 19.48 -9.48 11.76
CA VAL A 127 18.92 -9.84 10.45
C VAL A 127 17.43 -10.19 10.59
N ARG A 128 17.07 -11.05 11.55
CA ARG A 128 15.66 -11.38 11.86
C ARG A 128 14.84 -10.13 12.20
N HIS A 129 15.38 -9.28 13.07
CA HIS A 129 14.73 -8.05 13.51
C HIS A 129 14.55 -7.03 12.37
N ARG A 130 15.52 -6.91 11.46
CA ARG A 130 15.40 -6.11 10.23
C ARG A 130 14.32 -6.67 9.30
N ARG A 131 14.30 -7.99 9.05
CA ARG A 131 13.24 -8.67 8.26
C ARG A 131 11.85 -8.42 8.88
N ALA A 132 11.72 -8.49 10.21
CA ALA A 132 10.48 -8.17 10.92
C ALA A 132 10.08 -6.69 10.82
N SER A 133 11.02 -5.76 10.99
CA SER A 133 10.80 -4.31 10.84
C SER A 133 10.34 -3.94 9.43
N ASN A 134 10.93 -4.55 8.40
CA ASN A 134 10.52 -4.35 7.01
C ASN A 134 9.07 -4.81 6.79
N ARG A 135 8.67 -5.98 7.33
CA ARG A 135 7.27 -6.43 7.30
C ARG A 135 6.31 -5.42 7.95
N LEU A 136 6.68 -4.80 9.08
CA LEU A 136 5.86 -3.74 9.70
C LEU A 136 5.72 -2.50 8.79
N VAL A 137 6.78 -2.09 8.11
CA VAL A 137 6.75 -0.95 7.17
C VAL A 137 5.86 -1.26 5.96
N THR A 138 5.97 -2.45 5.36
CA THR A 138 5.08 -2.90 4.28
C THR A 138 3.63 -2.97 4.73
N SER A 139 3.37 -3.45 5.95
CA SER A 139 2.02 -3.45 6.56
C SER A 139 1.44 -2.04 6.67
N LYS A 140 2.27 -1.04 7.00
CA LYS A 140 1.82 0.36 7.08
C LYS A 140 1.49 0.90 5.69
N ALA A 141 2.29 0.60 4.67
CA ALA A 141 2.02 0.99 3.29
C ALA A 141 0.69 0.40 2.78
N GLN A 142 0.44 -0.89 3.03
CA GLN A 142 -0.82 -1.57 2.71
C GLN A 142 -2.01 -0.93 3.44
N LEU A 143 -1.89 -0.62 4.74
CA LEU A 143 -2.96 0.06 5.49
C LEU A 143 -3.24 1.48 4.99
N ASN A 144 -2.22 2.22 4.55
CA ASN A 144 -2.40 3.53 3.93
C ASN A 144 -3.10 3.40 2.56
N SER A 145 -2.75 2.40 1.74
CA SER A 145 -3.43 2.07 0.48
C SER A 145 -4.91 1.77 0.70
N VAL A 146 -5.22 0.89 1.66
CA VAL A 146 -6.60 0.62 2.09
C VAL A 146 -7.30 1.89 2.57
N GLN A 147 -6.63 2.76 3.35
CA GLN A 147 -7.23 4.02 3.79
C GLN A 147 -7.62 4.92 2.60
N MET A 148 -6.77 5.04 1.59
CA MET A 148 -7.05 5.85 0.40
C MET A 148 -8.22 5.28 -0.40
N GLN A 149 -8.15 4.01 -0.79
CA GLN A 149 -9.18 3.32 -1.57
C GLN A 149 -10.53 3.27 -0.85
N VAL A 150 -10.56 3.10 0.48
CA VAL A 150 -11.80 3.14 1.27
C VAL A 150 -12.43 4.54 1.25
N ASN A 151 -11.63 5.61 1.36
CA ASN A 151 -12.15 6.97 1.27
C ASN A 151 -12.63 7.33 -0.14
N GLU A 152 -11.93 6.86 -1.18
CA GLU A 152 -12.35 6.96 -2.58
C GLU A 152 -13.70 6.26 -2.81
N ALA A 153 -13.84 4.98 -2.45
CA ALA A 153 -15.08 4.23 -2.65
C ALA A 153 -16.27 4.84 -1.88
N PHE A 154 -16.03 5.42 -0.70
CA PHE A 154 -17.06 6.19 0.01
C PHE A 154 -17.38 7.54 -0.65
N ALA A 155 -16.41 8.20 -1.29
CA ALA A 155 -16.62 9.46 -2.01
C ALA A 155 -17.37 9.25 -3.33
N VAL A 156 -16.97 8.26 -4.13
CA VAL A 156 -17.65 7.84 -5.37
C VAL A 156 -19.13 7.55 -5.09
N ARG A 157 -19.44 6.74 -4.06
CA ARG A 157 -20.83 6.46 -3.68
C ARG A 157 -21.62 7.72 -3.30
N LYS A 158 -21.00 8.71 -2.66
CA LYS A 158 -21.68 9.97 -2.31
C LYS A 158 -22.09 10.77 -3.56
N ILE A 159 -21.40 10.58 -4.68
CA ILE A 159 -21.62 11.29 -5.95
C ILE A 159 -22.55 10.47 -6.87
N GLU A 160 -22.22 9.19 -7.10
CA GLU A 160 -22.88 8.33 -8.09
C GLU A 160 -24.05 7.51 -7.51
N GLY A 161 -24.18 7.43 -6.18
CA GLY A 161 -25.20 6.63 -5.48
C GLY A 161 -24.94 5.12 -5.49
N SER A 162 -24.43 4.57 -6.59
CA SER A 162 -23.91 3.20 -6.68
C SER A 162 -22.57 3.04 -5.94
N ILE A 163 -22.17 1.79 -5.69
CA ILE A 163 -20.83 1.45 -5.20
C ILE A 163 -20.16 0.58 -6.25
N ARG A 164 -18.88 0.81 -6.52
CA ARG A 164 -18.05 -0.12 -7.28
C ARG A 164 -17.29 -1.02 -6.32
N ALA A 165 -17.55 -2.32 -6.36
CA ALA A 165 -16.82 -3.30 -5.56
C ALA A 165 -15.31 -3.21 -5.85
N SER A 166 -14.51 -2.95 -4.81
CA SER A 166 -13.10 -2.60 -4.97
C SER A 166 -12.19 -3.78 -4.67
N ALA A 167 -11.81 -4.52 -5.72
CA ALA A 167 -10.93 -5.69 -5.62
C ALA A 167 -9.54 -5.36 -5.03
N GLY A 168 -9.03 -4.13 -5.23
CA GLY A 168 -7.78 -3.66 -4.62
C GLY A 168 -7.83 -3.67 -3.08
N ILE A 169 -8.94 -3.19 -2.51
CA ILE A 169 -9.17 -3.18 -1.05
C ILE A 169 -9.14 -4.61 -0.51
N MET A 170 -9.77 -5.55 -1.21
CA MET A 170 -9.79 -6.96 -0.80
C MET A 170 -8.39 -7.59 -0.85
N LYS A 171 -7.59 -7.31 -1.89
CA LYS A 171 -6.21 -7.80 -2.01
C LYS A 171 -5.31 -7.28 -0.88
N ASP A 172 -5.28 -5.95 -0.68
CA ASP A 172 -4.43 -5.34 0.35
C ASP A 172 -4.86 -5.78 1.76
N MET A 173 -6.17 -5.96 1.97
CA MET A 173 -6.71 -6.44 3.26
C MET A 173 -6.43 -7.93 3.51
N ASN A 174 -6.47 -8.81 2.50
CA ASN A 174 -6.07 -10.22 2.68
C ASN A 174 -4.57 -10.33 3.05
N ALA A 175 -3.71 -9.55 2.37
CA ALA A 175 -2.29 -9.46 2.73
C ALA A 175 -2.07 -9.03 4.20
N LEU A 176 -2.91 -8.16 4.73
CA LEU A 176 -2.90 -7.74 6.14
C LEU A 176 -3.52 -8.77 7.10
N ILE A 177 -4.54 -9.54 6.68
CA ILE A 177 -5.17 -10.59 7.49
C ILE A 177 -4.21 -11.75 7.77
N ARG A 178 -3.29 -12.04 6.85
CA ARG A 178 -2.22 -13.04 7.03
C ARG A 178 -1.25 -12.70 8.18
N LEU A 179 -1.21 -11.45 8.63
CA LEU A 179 -0.37 -11.02 9.77
C LEU A 179 -1.13 -11.25 11.08
N PRO A 180 -0.70 -12.16 11.98
CA PRO A 180 -1.49 -12.59 13.15
C PRO A 180 -1.85 -11.43 14.10
N GLN A 181 -1.01 -10.40 14.15
CA GLN A 181 -1.21 -9.18 14.95
C GLN A 181 -2.30 -8.21 14.43
N PHE A 182 -2.83 -8.44 13.22
CA PHE A 182 -3.93 -7.69 12.57
C PHE A 182 -5.08 -8.60 12.09
N ALA A 183 -4.87 -9.92 12.11
CA ALA A 183 -5.81 -10.93 11.61
C ALA A 183 -7.24 -10.85 12.20
N MET A 184 -7.41 -10.32 13.41
CA MET A 184 -8.74 -9.99 13.97
C MET A 184 -9.25 -8.64 13.42
N THR A 185 -8.50 -7.56 13.64
CA THR A 185 -8.96 -6.19 13.34
C THR A 185 -9.21 -5.93 11.86
N MET A 186 -8.56 -6.67 10.97
CA MET A 186 -8.78 -6.60 9.52
C MET A 186 -9.98 -7.45 9.05
N ARG A 187 -10.33 -8.52 9.76
CA ARG A 187 -11.60 -9.25 9.53
C ARG A 187 -12.81 -8.46 10.06
N ASP A 188 -12.65 -7.77 11.20
CA ASP A 188 -13.67 -6.81 11.66
C ASP A 188 -13.88 -5.70 10.62
N LEU A 189 -12.79 -5.15 10.06
CA LEU A 189 -12.85 -4.15 9.00
C LEU A 189 -13.47 -4.70 7.71
N SER A 190 -13.14 -5.91 7.25
CA SER A 190 -13.74 -6.50 6.06
C SER A 190 -15.25 -6.69 6.23
N VAL A 191 -15.68 -7.20 7.38
CA VAL A 191 -17.10 -7.33 7.74
C VAL A 191 -17.81 -5.96 7.78
N GLU A 192 -17.14 -4.89 8.22
CA GLU A 192 -17.71 -3.53 8.18
C GLU A 192 -17.79 -2.94 6.76
N LEU A 193 -16.78 -3.17 5.92
CA LEU A 193 -16.76 -2.76 4.52
C LEU A 193 -17.84 -3.52 3.71
N MET A 194 -18.05 -4.80 4.00
CA MET A 194 -19.13 -5.61 3.44
C MET A 194 -20.50 -5.08 3.89
N LYS A 195 -20.68 -4.78 5.20
CA LYS A 195 -21.89 -4.12 5.74
C LYS A 195 -22.08 -2.69 5.23
N ALA A 196 -21.04 -2.07 4.66
CA ALA A 196 -21.14 -0.80 3.95
C ALA A 196 -21.45 -0.98 2.44
N GLY A 197 -21.21 -2.18 1.88
CA GLY A 197 -21.33 -2.50 0.45
C GLY A 197 -20.10 -2.12 -0.38
N ILE A 198 -18.97 -1.78 0.26
CA ILE A 198 -17.70 -1.43 -0.41
C ILE A 198 -17.01 -2.66 -1.02
N ILE A 199 -17.28 -3.83 -0.44
CA ILE A 199 -16.93 -5.16 -0.97
C ILE A 199 -18.19 -6.02 -0.97
N GLU A 200 -18.34 -6.89 -1.96
CA GLU A 200 -19.53 -7.73 -2.14
C GLU A 200 -19.39 -9.09 -1.45
N GLU A 201 -18.18 -9.64 -1.41
CA GLU A 201 -17.85 -10.93 -0.84
C GLU A 201 -16.58 -10.81 0.04
N MET A 202 -16.51 -11.59 1.12
CA MET A 202 -15.22 -11.85 1.78
C MET A 202 -14.57 -13.03 1.06
N VAL A 203 -13.67 -12.74 0.12
CA VAL A 203 -12.87 -13.75 -0.56
C VAL A 203 -11.92 -14.39 0.46
N ASP A 204 -12.33 -15.52 1.03
CA ASP A 204 -11.61 -16.27 2.05
C ASP A 204 -10.50 -17.13 1.42
N ASP A 205 -9.80 -16.58 0.42
CA ASP A 205 -8.64 -17.16 -0.26
C ASP A 205 -7.44 -17.20 0.70
N VAL A 206 -7.52 -18.12 1.66
CA VAL A 206 -6.39 -18.65 2.42
C VAL A 206 -5.63 -19.64 1.53
N LEU A 207 -5.26 -19.20 0.33
CA LEU A 207 -4.11 -19.74 -0.36
C LEU A 207 -2.88 -19.29 0.43
N PRO A 208 -2.09 -20.22 1.01
CA PRO A 208 -0.77 -19.88 1.49
C PRO A 208 0.08 -19.52 0.27
N GLU A 209 0.39 -18.24 0.10
CA GLU A 209 1.63 -17.90 -0.56
C GLU A 209 2.73 -18.28 0.43
N ASP A 210 3.42 -19.39 0.16
CA ASP A 210 4.49 -19.98 0.98
C ASP A 210 5.74 -19.07 1.01
N GLY A 211 5.58 -17.90 1.64
CA GLY A 211 6.57 -16.84 1.78
C GLY A 211 7.31 -16.83 3.11
N ASP A 212 6.87 -17.62 4.09
CA ASP A 212 7.67 -18.03 5.25
C ASP A 212 8.23 -19.45 4.99
N ALA A 213 8.72 -19.66 3.76
CA ALA A 213 9.68 -20.71 3.49
C ALA A 213 10.79 -20.64 4.53
N LEU A 214 11.18 -21.80 5.07
CA LEU A 214 12.21 -21.95 6.10
C LEU A 214 13.61 -21.66 5.50
N LEU A 215 13.81 -20.42 5.06
CA LEU A 215 15.07 -19.94 4.52
C LEU A 215 16.10 -20.02 5.64
N GLU A 216 17.01 -20.98 5.50
CA GLU A 216 18.26 -21.02 6.26
C GLU A 216 18.85 -19.61 6.30
N GLU A 217 19.24 -19.18 7.49
CA GLU A 217 19.71 -17.81 7.72
C GLU A 217 21.09 -17.64 7.12
N ASP A 218 21.10 -17.38 5.79
CA ASP A 218 22.28 -17.22 4.93
C ASP A 218 23.40 -16.57 5.72
N GLU A 219 24.40 -17.37 6.09
CA GLU A 219 25.48 -16.89 6.96
C GLU A 219 26.26 -15.75 6.27
N GLY A 220 26.20 -15.68 4.93
CA GLY A 220 26.67 -14.55 4.16
C GLY A 220 25.89 -13.26 4.39
N GLU A 221 24.60 -13.28 4.72
CA GLU A 221 23.85 -12.08 5.16
C GLU A 221 24.22 -11.66 6.59
N VAL A 222 24.48 -12.63 7.48
CA VAL A 222 24.94 -12.36 8.86
C VAL A 222 26.36 -11.75 8.87
N ASP A 223 27.31 -12.34 8.13
CA ASP A 223 28.68 -11.83 8.04
C ASP A 223 28.77 -10.50 7.27
N LYS A 224 27.88 -10.24 6.29
CA LYS A 224 27.72 -8.89 5.68
C LYS A 224 27.32 -7.86 6.74
N VAL A 225 26.22 -8.09 7.47
CA VAL A 225 25.69 -7.15 8.48
C VAL A 225 26.68 -6.95 9.65
N LEU A 226 27.36 -8.00 10.09
CA LEU A 226 28.43 -7.92 11.08
C LEU A 226 29.59 -7.07 10.54
N GLY A 227 30.04 -7.34 9.32
CA GLY A 227 31.09 -6.58 8.64
C GLY A 227 30.75 -5.09 8.47
N GLU A 228 29.52 -4.75 8.09
CA GLU A 228 29.02 -3.38 7.98
C GLU A 228 29.11 -2.62 9.32
N ILE A 229 28.62 -3.23 10.40
CA ILE A 229 28.52 -2.57 11.72
C ILE A 229 29.91 -2.32 12.33
N LEU A 230 30.84 -3.26 12.13
CA LEU A 230 32.22 -3.09 12.60
C LEU A 230 33.00 -2.08 11.75
N LYS A 231 32.81 -2.08 10.41
CA LYS A 231 33.47 -1.12 9.50
C LYS A 231 32.93 0.32 9.58
N THR A 232 31.63 0.50 9.88
CA THR A 232 31.01 1.83 10.00
C THR A 232 31.38 2.54 11.31
N THR A 233 32.07 1.87 12.23
CA THR A 233 32.54 2.47 13.49
C THR A 233 34.00 2.92 13.34
N PRO A 234 34.36 4.20 13.58
CA PRO A 234 35.65 4.78 13.18
C PRO A 234 36.89 4.22 13.91
N THR A 235 36.72 3.31 14.88
CA THR A 235 37.83 2.61 15.56
C THR A 235 38.62 1.66 14.66
N ALA A 236 38.07 1.25 13.50
CA ALA A 236 38.74 0.36 12.55
C ALA A 236 39.56 1.10 11.46
N THR A 237 39.43 2.43 11.34
CA THR A 237 39.94 3.20 10.18
C THR A 237 41.06 4.15 10.58
N LYS A 238 42.18 3.61 11.07
CA LYS A 238 43.43 4.38 11.27
C LYS A 238 44.60 3.91 10.38
N GLU A 239 44.53 2.69 9.84
CA GLU A 239 45.60 2.13 9.01
C GLU A 239 45.10 1.87 7.59
N GLN A 240 45.96 2.18 6.60
CA GLN A 240 45.81 1.81 5.19
C GLN A 240 44.61 2.41 4.43
N ARG A 241 44.56 3.75 4.35
CA ARG A 241 44.31 4.38 3.04
C ARG A 241 45.66 4.83 2.46
N PRO A 242 46.11 4.31 1.30
CA PRO A 242 47.27 4.88 0.62
C PRO A 242 46.92 6.27 0.10
N VAL A 243 47.78 7.25 0.34
CA VAL A 243 47.67 8.57 -0.29
C VAL A 243 48.16 8.45 -1.73
N MET A 244 47.31 8.79 -2.70
CA MET A 244 47.69 8.96 -4.10
C MET A 244 47.35 10.39 -4.55
N PRO A 245 48.04 10.93 -5.57
CA PRO A 245 48.12 12.39 -5.76
C PRO A 245 46.85 13.02 -6.33
N VAL A 246 46.68 14.31 -6.04
CA VAL A 246 45.62 15.15 -6.63
C VAL A 246 45.90 15.40 -8.11
N ALA A 247 44.89 15.15 -8.95
CA ALA A 247 44.74 15.73 -10.28
C ALA A 247 43.25 16.08 -10.49
N PRO A 248 42.89 17.17 -11.19
CA PRO A 248 41.50 17.63 -11.23
C PRO A 248 40.65 16.81 -12.22
N ALA A 249 39.42 16.49 -11.82
CA ALA A 249 38.39 15.97 -12.71
C ALA A 249 37.36 17.08 -13.00
N PRO A 250 36.87 17.24 -14.25
CA PRO A 250 35.80 18.17 -14.58
C PRO A 250 34.42 17.60 -14.18
N GLU A 251 33.51 18.45 -13.72
CA GLU A 251 32.13 18.05 -13.38
C GLU A 251 31.15 18.19 -14.58
N PRO A 252 30.12 17.33 -14.67
CA PRO A 252 29.19 17.29 -15.79
C PRO A 252 27.91 18.15 -15.62
N GLN A 253 27.35 18.61 -16.75
CA GLN A 253 25.97 19.10 -16.90
C GLN A 253 24.97 17.90 -16.93
N ILE A 254 23.63 17.99 -16.97
CA ILE A 254 22.58 18.99 -17.30
C ILE A 254 21.31 18.51 -16.52
N PRO A 255 20.23 19.29 -16.20
CA PRO A 255 19.84 20.62 -16.67
C PRO A 255 19.32 21.57 -15.54
N GLN A 256 18.40 22.50 -15.87
CA GLN A 256 17.67 23.40 -14.95
C GLN A 256 16.16 23.43 -15.30
N GLN A 257 15.31 23.74 -14.32
CA GLN A 257 13.98 24.40 -14.40
C GLN A 257 13.55 24.71 -12.95
N GLU A 258 13.63 25.96 -12.49
CA GLU A 258 12.61 27.04 -12.58
C GLU A 258 11.58 27.02 -11.43
N GLU A 259 11.81 27.85 -10.40
CA GLU A 259 10.83 28.61 -9.58
C GLU A 259 11.64 29.73 -8.83
N PRO A 260 11.04 30.85 -8.40
CA PRO A 260 11.67 32.17 -8.59
C PRO A 260 12.09 32.96 -7.33
N GLU A 261 13.05 33.86 -7.57
CA GLU A 261 13.23 35.24 -7.06
C GLU A 261 12.66 35.65 -5.69
N GLU A 262 13.55 36.08 -4.79
CA GLU A 262 13.29 37.24 -3.91
C GLU A 262 13.96 38.47 -4.56
N GLU A 263 13.17 39.48 -4.92
CA GLU A 263 13.63 40.73 -5.55
C GLU A 263 14.18 41.71 -4.49
N GLU A 264 15.20 42.52 -4.85
CA GLU A 264 15.45 43.94 -4.44
C GLU A 264 16.94 44.40 -4.51
N GLU A 265 17.95 43.51 -4.61
CA GLU A 265 19.38 43.91 -4.57
C GLU A 265 20.16 43.93 -5.92
N GLU A 266 19.62 43.43 -7.04
CA GLU A 266 20.41 43.26 -8.30
C GLU A 266 20.44 44.48 -9.27
N GLU A 267 19.59 45.51 -9.10
CA GLU A 267 19.47 46.59 -10.11
C GLU A 267 20.75 47.45 -10.26
N GLU A 268 21.52 47.69 -9.19
CA GLU A 268 22.76 48.50 -9.27
C GLU A 268 23.91 47.79 -9.99
N ASP A 269 24.02 46.45 -9.90
CA ASP A 269 25.08 45.68 -10.56
C ASP A 269 24.75 45.45 -12.06
N ALA A 270 23.46 45.42 -12.42
CA ALA A 270 23.01 45.31 -13.81
C ALA A 270 23.44 46.50 -14.69
N GLU A 271 23.35 47.74 -14.19
CA GLU A 271 23.85 48.91 -14.94
C GLU A 271 25.39 48.88 -15.09
N ALA A 272 26.11 48.53 -14.02
CA ALA A 272 27.57 48.41 -14.04
C ALA A 272 28.05 47.33 -15.03
N MET A 273 27.35 46.19 -15.09
CA MET A 273 27.62 45.12 -16.05
C MET A 273 27.37 45.58 -17.49
N MET A 274 26.26 46.30 -17.74
CA MET A 274 25.89 46.82 -19.07
C MET A 274 26.89 47.86 -19.60
N ASP A 275 27.39 48.76 -18.75
CA ASP A 275 28.46 49.69 -19.13
C ASP A 275 29.80 48.97 -19.36
N GLN A 276 30.08 47.87 -18.66
CA GLN A 276 31.24 47.02 -18.97
C GLN A 276 31.10 46.33 -20.34
N MET A 277 29.87 46.02 -20.80
CA MET A 277 29.63 45.51 -22.15
C MET A 277 29.72 46.60 -23.22
N ARG A 278 29.17 47.80 -22.98
CA ARG A 278 29.27 48.96 -23.88
C ARG A 278 30.74 49.34 -24.16
N ASN A 279 31.55 49.45 -23.11
CA ASN A 279 32.98 49.75 -23.25
C ASN A 279 33.76 48.67 -24.05
N ARG A 280 33.38 47.39 -23.94
CA ARG A 280 33.97 46.32 -24.77
C ARG A 280 33.55 46.40 -26.24
N LEU A 281 32.37 46.91 -26.54
CA LEU A 281 31.87 47.04 -27.92
C LEU A 281 32.51 48.21 -28.65
N ASP A 282 32.65 49.39 -28.02
CA ASP A 282 33.36 50.51 -28.65
C ASP A 282 34.88 50.24 -28.78
N ALA A 283 35.47 49.45 -27.89
CA ALA A 283 36.86 48.96 -28.04
C ALA A 283 37.06 48.00 -29.23
N LEU A 284 35.98 47.52 -29.87
CA LEU A 284 36.00 46.73 -31.11
C LEU A 284 35.51 47.55 -32.33
N ARG A 285 35.32 48.86 -32.16
CA ARG A 285 34.81 49.80 -33.17
C ARG A 285 35.85 50.88 -33.56
N SER A 286 36.99 50.90 -32.87
CA SER A 286 38.20 51.67 -33.18
C SER A 286 39.29 50.82 -33.82
#